data_AF-A0AAV7XFS6-F1
#
_entry.id   AF-A0AAV7XFS6-F1
#
_cell.length_a   1.000
_cell.length_b   1.000
_cell.length_c   1.000
_cell.angle_alpha   90.00
_cell.angle_beta   90.00
_cell.angle_gamma   90.00
#
_symmetry.space_group_name_H-M   'P 1'
#
loop_
_entity.id
_entity.type
_entity.pdbx_description
1 polymer ?
#
loop_
_entity_poly.entity_id
_entity_poly.type
_entity_poly.pdbx_seq_one_letter_code
_entity_poly.pdbx_strand_id
1 'polypeptide(L)'
;MRFTQASSKYGIPKGTLYDNILGKSKRMMVLDEASLTSDEENAVLEFCCEISVSPFNRRTKKSLHSILSFVEKLRRARDPDFEFQGLAGFRWWWAFCKKHSIVSLYFDCRD
;
A
#
# COMPACT_ATOMS: atom_id res chain seq x y z
N MET A 1 -0.49 -6.83 -10.87
CA MET A 1 0.67 -7.67 -11.24
C MET A 1 1.78 -7.57 -10.19
N ARG A 2 2.33 -8.69 -9.70
CA ARG A 2 3.43 -8.70 -8.72
C ARG A 2 4.77 -8.39 -9.38
N PHE A 3 5.73 -7.84 -8.63
CA PHE A 3 7.11 -7.61 -9.11
C PHE A 3 7.76 -8.85 -9.73
N THR A 4 7.48 -10.03 -9.19
CA THR A 4 7.99 -11.29 -9.75
C THR A 4 7.47 -11.57 -11.15
N GLN A 5 6.17 -11.35 -11.40
CA GLN A 5 5.60 -11.57 -12.72
C GLN A 5 6.03 -10.49 -13.71
N ALA A 6 6.11 -9.23 -13.27
CA ALA A 6 6.63 -8.14 -14.08
C ALA A 6 8.08 -8.42 -14.51
N SER A 7 8.91 -8.91 -13.58
CA SER A 7 10.29 -9.27 -13.85
C SER A 7 10.40 -10.35 -14.93
N SER A 8 9.61 -11.43 -14.81
CA SER A 8 9.59 -12.50 -15.82
C SER A 8 9.02 -12.04 -17.17
N LYS A 9 7.93 -11.24 -17.17
CA LYS A 9 7.26 -10.78 -18.40
C LYS A 9 8.12 -9.82 -19.22
N TYR A 10 8.86 -8.94 -18.55
CA TYR A 10 9.61 -7.86 -19.21
C TYR A 10 11.13 -8.07 -19.19
N GLY A 11 11.63 -9.15 -18.59
CA GLY A 11 13.08 -9.42 -18.49
C GLY A 11 13.84 -8.44 -17.59
N ILE A 12 13.14 -7.66 -16.76
CA ILE A 12 13.74 -6.64 -15.89
C ILE A 12 14.02 -7.26 -14.52
N PRO A 13 15.22 -7.12 -13.94
CA PRO A 13 15.49 -7.62 -12.59
C PRO A 13 14.53 -7.03 -11.54
N LYS A 14 14.09 -7.85 -10.59
CA LYS A 14 13.19 -7.41 -9.50
C LYS A 14 13.74 -6.18 -8.77
N GLY A 15 15.04 -6.17 -8.45
CA GLY A 15 15.71 -5.04 -7.80
C GLY A 15 15.52 -3.73 -8.57
N THR A 16 15.73 -3.76 -9.88
CA THR A 16 15.51 -2.62 -10.77
C THR A 16 14.06 -2.15 -10.76
N LEU A 17 13.08 -3.06 -10.75
CA LEU A 17 11.66 -2.68 -10.65
C LEU A 17 11.34 -2.04 -9.29
N TYR A 18 11.87 -2.59 -8.19
CA TYR A 18 11.73 -2.00 -6.86
C TYR A 18 12.32 -0.61 -6.79
N ASP A 19 13.51 -0.39 -7.34
CA ASP A 19 14.18 0.92 -7.32
C ASP A 19 13.44 1.97 -8.15
N ASN A 20 12.92 1.60 -9.31
CA ASN A 20 12.18 2.53 -10.17
C ASN A 20 10.80 2.86 -9.59
N ILE A 21 10.11 1.89 -8.99
CA ILE A 21 8.74 2.09 -8.50
C ILE A 21 8.72 2.65 -7.07
N LEU A 22 9.58 2.17 -6.17
CA LEU A 22 9.62 2.60 -4.77
C LEU A 22 10.69 3.65 -4.45
N GLY A 23 11.63 3.86 -5.37
CA GLY A 23 12.84 4.64 -5.11
C GLY A 23 13.97 3.77 -4.53
N LYS A 24 15.19 4.26 -4.70
CA LYS A 24 16.44 3.56 -4.28
C LYS A 24 16.66 3.55 -2.76
N SER A 25 16.10 4.53 -2.05
CA SER A 25 16.33 4.72 -0.61
C SER A 25 15.11 5.32 0.09
N LYS A 26 15.09 5.28 1.43
CA LYS A 26 14.07 5.95 2.27
C LYS A 26 12.62 5.57 1.93
N ARG A 27 12.39 4.32 1.50
CA ARG A 27 11.08 3.82 1.03
C ARG A 27 9.96 3.88 2.09
N MET A 28 10.31 4.02 3.37
CA MET A 28 9.35 4.15 4.47
C MET A 28 8.91 5.60 4.74
N MET A 29 9.67 6.61 4.27
CA MET A 29 9.33 8.03 4.53
C MET A 29 8.01 8.47 3.89
N VAL A 30 7.54 7.75 2.87
CA VAL A 30 6.21 7.99 2.28
C VAL A 30 5.07 7.82 3.30
N LEU A 31 5.29 7.09 4.41
CA LEU A 31 4.31 7.02 5.49
C LEU A 31 4.13 8.37 6.19
N ASP A 32 5.23 9.10 6.37
CA ASP A 32 5.23 10.42 6.98
C ASP A 32 4.54 11.44 6.06
N GLU A 33 4.66 11.29 4.74
CA GLU A 33 3.96 12.15 3.76
C GLU A 33 2.43 12.01 3.87
N ALA A 34 1.92 10.81 4.13
CA ALA A 34 0.49 10.62 4.38
C ALA A 34 0.06 11.13 5.76
N SER A 35 0.97 11.12 6.75
CA SER A 35 0.75 11.67 8.11
C SER A 35 -0.58 11.21 8.74
N LEU A 36 -0.81 9.89 8.73
CA LEU A 36 -1.95 9.31 9.43
C LEU A 36 -1.71 9.33 10.94
N THR A 37 -2.75 9.66 11.71
CA THR A 37 -2.73 9.48 13.16
C THR A 37 -2.80 8.00 13.52
N SER A 38 -2.44 7.63 14.75
CA SER A 38 -2.55 6.24 15.20
C SER A 38 -3.98 5.68 15.08
N ASP A 39 -4.99 6.51 15.33
CA ASP A 39 -6.39 6.12 15.19
C ASP A 39 -6.77 5.86 13.73
N GLU A 40 -6.27 6.68 12.80
CA GLU A 40 -6.49 6.47 11.37
C GLU A 40 -5.75 5.25 10.84
N GLU A 41 -4.50 5.04 11.28
CA GLU A 41 -3.76 3.83 10.94
C GLU A 41 -4.51 2.57 11.41
N ASN A 42 -5.07 2.60 12.63
CA ASN A 42 -5.91 1.51 13.14
C ASN A 42 -7.19 1.35 12.31
N ALA A 43 -7.88 2.43 11.94
CA ALA A 43 -9.04 2.38 11.08
C ALA A 43 -8.73 1.79 9.70
N VAL A 44 -7.55 2.11 9.13
CA VAL A 44 -7.08 1.50 7.88
C VAL A 44 -6.82 0.01 8.06
N LEU A 45 -6.21 -0.41 9.17
CA LEU A 45 -5.97 -1.82 9.47
C LEU A 45 -7.28 -2.60 9.59
N GLU A 46 -8.25 -2.07 10.32
CA GLU A 46 -9.59 -2.65 10.48
C GLU A 46 -10.33 -2.70 9.14
N PHE A 47 -10.19 -1.66 8.32
CA PHE A 47 -10.78 -1.64 7.00
C PHE A 47 -10.14 -2.70 6.09
N CYS A 48 -8.81 -2.74 5.98
CA CYS A 48 -8.14 -3.54 4.95
C CYS A 48 -7.89 -5.00 5.34
N CYS A 49 -7.73 -5.32 6.62
CA CYS A 49 -7.47 -6.68 7.09
C CYS A 49 -8.76 -7.34 7.55
N GLU A 50 -9.02 -8.56 7.07
CA GLU A 50 -10.01 -9.42 7.73
C GLU A 50 -9.48 -9.77 9.13
N ILE A 51 -10.36 -9.82 10.14
CA ILE A 51 -10.03 -10.22 11.51
C ILE A 51 -9.54 -11.67 11.48
N SER A 52 -8.24 -11.85 11.32
CA SER A 52 -7.59 -13.13 11.60
C SER A 52 -7.24 -13.11 13.08
N VAL A 53 -7.67 -14.14 13.80
CA VAL A 53 -7.45 -14.35 15.24
C VAL A 53 -5.95 -14.45 15.60
N SER A 54 -5.04 -14.39 14.60
CA SER A 54 -3.60 -14.43 14.78
C SER A 54 -2.92 -13.12 14.33
N PRO A 55 -2.16 -12.44 15.20
CA PRO A 55 -1.48 -11.17 14.90
C PRO A 55 -0.37 -11.28 13.84
N PHE A 56 -0.04 -12.50 13.41
CA PHE A 56 1.08 -12.79 12.51
C PHE A 56 0.69 -13.00 11.04
N ASN A 57 -0.61 -12.99 10.70
CA ASN A 57 -1.11 -13.31 9.36
C ASN A 57 -2.16 -12.30 8.85
N ARG A 58 -1.89 -11.00 8.96
CA ARG A 58 -2.77 -9.97 8.39
C ARG A 58 -2.79 -10.10 6.86
N ARG A 59 -3.99 -10.26 6.30
CA ARG A 59 -4.21 -10.42 4.86
C ARG A 59 -5.30 -9.46 4.42
N THR A 60 -5.13 -8.90 3.23
CA THR A 60 -6.17 -8.09 2.59
C THR A 60 -6.69 -8.76 1.32
N LYS A 61 -8.02 -8.69 1.13
CA LYS A 61 -8.70 -8.98 -0.13
C LYS A 61 -9.21 -7.71 -0.83
N LYS A 62 -8.96 -6.52 -0.27
CA LYS A 62 -9.40 -5.26 -0.86
C LYS A 62 -8.44 -4.83 -1.97
N SER A 63 -9.00 -4.17 -2.99
CA SER A 63 -8.20 -3.60 -4.06
C SER A 63 -7.37 -2.43 -3.56
N LEU A 64 -6.22 -2.19 -4.17
CA LEU A 64 -5.39 -1.01 -3.87
C LEU A 64 -6.21 0.27 -4.00
N HIS A 65 -6.99 0.41 -5.07
CA HIS A 65 -7.84 1.58 -5.29
C HIS A 65 -8.81 1.81 -4.12
N SER A 66 -9.50 0.77 -3.65
CA SER A 66 -10.43 0.88 -2.52
C SER A 66 -9.74 1.30 -1.22
N ILE A 67 -8.50 0.83 -0.99
CA ILE A 67 -7.72 1.20 0.19
C ILE A 67 -7.28 2.66 0.09
N LEU A 68 -6.76 3.09 -1.06
CA LEU A 68 -6.32 4.48 -1.25
C LEU A 68 -7.48 5.47 -1.12
N SER A 69 -8.64 5.18 -1.71
CA SER A 69 -9.83 6.03 -1.56
C SER A 69 -10.29 6.14 -0.10
N PHE A 70 -10.15 5.07 0.69
CA PHE A 70 -10.48 5.11 2.11
C PHE A 70 -9.52 6.02 2.89
N VAL A 71 -8.23 5.90 2.62
CA VAL A 71 -7.18 6.73 3.25
C VAL A 71 -7.34 8.21 2.87
N GLU A 72 -7.60 8.50 1.59
CA GLU A 72 -7.89 9.85 1.14
C GLU A 72 -9.11 10.43 1.84
N LYS A 73 -10.19 9.66 1.99
CA LYS A 73 -11.38 10.09 2.72
C LYS A 73 -11.08 10.46 4.17
N LEU A 74 -10.24 9.68 4.86
CA LEU A 74 -9.80 10.00 6.22
C LEU A 74 -9.00 11.31 6.24
N ARG A 75 -7.99 11.43 5.37
CA ARG A 75 -7.12 12.61 5.31
C ARG A 75 -7.85 13.88 4.91
N ARG A 76 -8.83 13.80 4.01
CA ARG A 76 -9.68 14.93 3.59
C ARG A 76 -10.49 15.57 4.71
N ALA A 77 -10.68 14.87 5.83
CA ALA A 77 -11.27 15.49 7.02
C ALA A 77 -10.39 16.59 7.65
N ARG A 78 -9.05 16.51 7.46
CA ARG A 78 -8.09 17.53 7.92
C ARG A 78 -7.54 18.40 6.79
N ASP A 79 -7.49 17.84 5.59
CA ASP A 79 -6.82 18.43 4.43
C ASP A 79 -7.66 18.14 3.17
N PRO A 80 -8.65 18.98 2.85
CA PRO A 80 -9.68 18.71 1.84
C PRO A 80 -9.14 18.38 0.45
N ASP A 81 -7.95 18.89 0.11
CA ASP A 81 -7.32 18.72 -1.19
C ASP A 81 -6.38 17.50 -1.24
N PHE A 82 -6.30 16.72 -0.16
CA PHE A 82 -5.43 15.55 -0.13
C PHE A 82 -5.87 14.47 -1.13
N GLU A 83 -4.94 14.08 -1.99
CA GLU A 83 -5.06 12.95 -2.91
C GLU A 83 -3.70 12.30 -3.15
N PHE A 84 -3.69 10.99 -3.40
CA PHE A 84 -2.49 10.32 -3.85
C PHE A 84 -2.27 10.54 -5.34
N GLN A 85 -1.15 11.18 -5.70
CA GLN A 85 -0.79 11.38 -7.11
C GLN A 85 0.22 10.33 -7.61
N GLY A 86 -0.01 9.86 -8.85
CA GLY A 86 0.90 8.94 -9.55
C GLY A 86 1.22 7.68 -8.75
N LEU A 87 2.51 7.44 -8.48
CA LEU A 87 2.98 6.27 -7.74
C LEU A 87 2.93 6.43 -6.22
N ALA A 88 2.58 7.62 -5.69
CA ALA A 88 2.61 7.89 -4.25
C ALA A 88 1.72 6.92 -3.48
N GLY A 89 0.50 6.66 -3.95
CA GLY A 89 -0.41 5.72 -3.31
C GLY A 89 0.11 4.28 -3.30
N PHE A 90 0.72 3.81 -4.38
CA PHE A 90 1.34 2.48 -4.42
C PHE A 90 2.53 2.38 -3.45
N ARG A 91 3.40 3.40 -3.43
CA ARG A 91 4.55 3.47 -2.51
C ARG A 91 4.11 3.45 -1.06
N TRP A 92 3.11 4.28 -0.74
CA TRP A 92 2.51 4.34 0.58
C TRP A 92 1.95 2.98 0.99
N TRP A 93 1.15 2.35 0.14
CA TRP A 93 0.57 1.04 0.44
C TRP A 93 1.63 -0.05 0.64
N TRP A 94 2.69 -0.04 -0.17
CA TRP A 94 3.82 -0.95 0.02
C TRP A 94 4.49 -0.75 1.39
N ALA A 95 4.77 0.50 1.77
CA ALA A 95 5.38 0.83 3.05
C ALA A 95 4.47 0.46 4.21
N PHE A 96 3.16 0.70 4.09
CA PHE A 96 2.15 0.37 5.08
C PHE A 96 2.07 -1.15 5.31
N CYS A 97 2.02 -1.92 4.22
CA CYS A 97 2.08 -3.38 4.28
C CYS A 97 3.37 -3.87 4.96
N LYS A 98 4.51 -3.21 4.68
CA LYS A 98 5.79 -3.57 5.29
C LYS A 98 5.82 -3.26 6.79
N LYS A 99 5.28 -2.10 7.22
CA LYS A 99 5.20 -1.69 8.63
C LYS A 99 4.32 -2.64 9.45
N HIS A 100 3.18 -3.06 8.91
CA HIS A 100 2.18 -3.86 9.64
C HIS A 100 2.18 -5.35 9.30
N SER A 101 3.19 -5.83 8.56
CA SER A 101 3.33 -7.21 8.11
C SER A 101 2.09 -7.75 7.38
N ILE A 102 1.49 -6.92 6.53
CA ILE A 102 0.29 -7.28 5.76
C ILE A 102 0.71 -8.01 4.50
N VAL A 103 0.16 -9.20 4.31
CA VAL A 103 0.27 -9.96 3.06
C VAL A 103 -0.84 -9.49 2.13
N SER A 104 -0.50 -8.63 1.18
CA SER A 104 -1.42 -8.23 0.12
C SER A 104 -1.56 -9.36 -0.90
N LEU A 105 -2.69 -10.07 -0.83
CA LEU A 105 -3.03 -11.15 -1.75
C LEU A 105 -3.79 -10.66 -2.98
N TYR A 106 -4.30 -9.43 -2.95
CA TYR A 106 -5.14 -8.90 -4.01
C TYR A 106 -4.39 -8.89 -5.34
N PHE A 107 -4.99 -9.59 -6.28
CA PHE A 107 -4.53 -9.70 -7.65
C PHE A 107 -5.67 -9.17 -8.51
N ASP A 108 -5.45 -8.03 -9.17
CA ASP A 108 -6.37 -7.60 -10.22
C ASP A 108 -6.12 -8.53 -11.41
N CYS A 109 -6.90 -9.63 -11.46
CA CYS A 109 -7.08 -10.45 -12.65
C CYS A 109 -8.05 -9.67 -13.54
N ARG A 110 -7.54 -8.66 -14.23
CA ARG A 110 -8.18 -8.17 -15.44
C ARG A 110 -7.38 -8.73 -16.59
N ASP A 111 -7.93 -9.81 -17.17
CA ASP A 111 -7.65 -10.26 -18.53
C ASP A 111 -7.96 -9.15 -19.53
#